data_AF-A0A1E4I6K7-F1
#
_entry.id   AF-A0A1E4I6K7-F1
#
_cell.length_a   1.000
_cell.length_b   1.000
_cell.length_c   1.000
_cell.angle_alpha   90.00
_cell.angle_beta   90.00
_cell.angle_gamma   90.00
#
_symmetry.space_group_name_H-M   'P 1'
#
loop_
_entity.id
_entity.type
_entity.pdbx_description
1 polymer ?
#
loop_
_entity_poly.entity_id
_entity_poly.type
_entity_poly.pdbx_seq_one_letter_code
_entity_poly.pdbx_strand_id
1 'polypeptide(L)'
;ILGGDVVICAPVVEREAREQGKPLQHHYAHMTVHGVLHLQGYDHIDPADADIMESREAVILRRFRIPNPYLSFPDENGVRQ
;
A
#
# COMPACT_ATOMS: atom_id res chain seq x y z
N ILE A 1 11.74 16.14 7.80
CA ILE A 1 12.95 15.31 7.58
C ILE A 1 12.43 13.88 7.46
N LEU A 2 12.72 13.16 6.37
CA LEU A 2 12.44 11.72 6.31
C LEU A 2 13.52 11.04 7.14
N GLY A 3 13.15 10.39 8.24
CA GLY A 3 14.10 9.73 9.14
C GLY A 3 13.64 8.31 9.42
N GLY A 4 14.46 7.33 9.06
CA GLY A 4 14.21 5.92 9.31
C GLY A 4 14.50 5.05 8.10
N ASP A 5 14.45 3.74 8.32
CA ASP A 5 14.68 2.72 7.32
C ASP A 5 13.37 1.99 6.99
N VAL A 6 13.19 1.61 5.72
CA VAL A 6 12.12 0.71 5.29
C VAL A 6 12.76 -0.64 4.98
N VAL A 7 12.34 -1.68 5.70
CA VAL A 7 12.80 -3.05 5.49
C VAL A 7 11.64 -3.86 4.93
N ILE A 8 11.84 -4.51 3.79
CA ILE A 8 10.82 -5.29 3.09
C ILE A 8 11.24 -6.75 3.01
N CYS A 9 10.36 -7.65 3.44
CA CYS A 9 10.58 -9.10 3.37
C CYS A 9 10.16 -9.63 1.99
N ALA A 10 11.13 -9.90 1.11
CA ALA A 10 10.88 -10.31 -0.27
C ALA A 10 9.96 -11.55 -0.41
N PRO A 11 10.16 -12.66 0.34
CA PRO A 11 9.27 -13.82 0.24
C PRO A 11 7.82 -13.54 0.64
N VAL A 12 7.59 -12.57 1.53
CA VAL A 12 6.24 -12.19 1.96
C VAL A 12 5.55 -11.39 0.86
N VAL A 13 6.23 -10.39 0.29
CA VAL A 13 5.71 -9.59 -0.83
C VAL A 13 5.41 -10.47 -2.04
N GLU A 14 6.28 -11.44 -2.36
CA GLU A 14 6.05 -12.37 -3.46
C GLU A 14 4.80 -13.24 -3.25
N ARG A 15 4.61 -13.74 -2.03
CA ARG A 15 3.42 -14.54 -1.67
C ARG A 15 2.15 -13.71 -1.78
N GLU A 16 2.12 -12.52 -1.17
CA GLU A 16 0.95 -11.64 -1.16
C GLU A 16 0.58 -11.15 -2.56
N ALA A 17 1.57 -10.76 -3.38
CA ALA A 17 1.34 -10.35 -4.75
C ALA A 17 0.66 -11.47 -5.55
N ARG A 18 1.06 -12.72 -5.32
CA ARG A 18 0.44 -13.90 -5.94
C ARG A 18 -0.98 -14.14 -5.45
N GLU A 19 -1.22 -14.08 -4.13
CA GLU A 19 -2.53 -14.29 -3.51
C GLU A 19 -3.54 -13.22 -3.96
N GLN A 20 -3.10 -11.98 -4.12
CA GLN A 20 -3.94 -10.86 -4.54
C GLN A 20 -4.00 -10.68 -6.06
N GLY A 21 -3.31 -11.51 -6.85
CA GLY A 21 -3.25 -11.39 -8.30
C GLY A 21 -2.60 -10.09 -8.81
N LYS A 22 -1.75 -9.46 -7.99
CA LYS A 22 -1.06 -8.20 -8.31
C LYS A 22 0.28 -8.51 -9.02
N PRO A 23 0.68 -7.70 -10.02
CA PRO A 23 2.06 -7.76 -10.53
C PRO A 23 3.05 -7.53 -9.39
N LEU A 24 4.09 -8.36 -9.30
CA LEU A 24 5.06 -8.31 -8.20
C LEU A 24 5.66 -6.91 -8.01
N GLN A 25 6.01 -6.24 -9.12
CA GLN A 25 6.53 -4.87 -9.09
C GLN A 25 5.54 -3.86 -8.53
N HIS A 26 4.24 -4.04 -8.75
CA HIS A 26 3.21 -3.16 -8.21
C HIS A 26 3.10 -3.33 -6.69
N HIS A 27 3.18 -4.58 -6.20
CA HIS A 27 3.12 -4.85 -4.76
C HIS A 27 4.36 -4.32 -4.03
N TYR A 28 5.56 -4.48 -4.60
CA TYR A 28 6.77 -3.84 -4.06
C TYR A 28 6.66 -2.31 -4.02
N ALA A 29 6.15 -1.70 -5.09
CA ALA A 29 5.97 -0.24 -5.13
C ALA A 29 4.96 0.21 -4.07
N HIS A 30 3.86 -0.53 -3.89
CA HIS A 30 2.88 -0.28 -2.84
C HIS A 30 3.52 -0.33 -1.45
N MET A 31 4.20 -1.43 -1.10
CA MET A 31 4.86 -1.58 0.21
C MET A 31 5.95 -0.53 0.46
N THR A 32 6.65 -0.10 -0.59
CA THR A 32 7.66 0.97 -0.49
C THR A 32 7.01 2.31 -0.17
N VAL A 33 5.94 2.67 -0.90
CA VAL A 33 5.22 3.93 -0.68
C VAL A 33 4.57 3.93 0.71
N HIS A 34 3.93 2.82 1.08
CA HIS A 34 3.32 2.60 2.38
C HIS A 34 4.33 2.80 3.54
N GLY A 35 5.47 2.11 3.47
CA GLY A 35 6.53 2.25 4.48
C GLY A 35 7.09 3.68 4.57
N VAL A 36 7.26 4.36 3.44
CA VAL A 36 7.71 5.77 3.42
C VAL A 36 6.67 6.71 4.03
N LEU A 37 5.38 6.48 3.82
CA LEU A 37 4.32 7.28 4.45
C LEU A 37 4.28 7.06 5.97
N HIS A 38 4.51 5.84 6.44
CA HIS A 38 4.68 5.60 7.88
C HIS A 38 5.86 6.39 8.46
N LEU A 39 7.00 6.45 7.77
CA LEU A 39 8.13 7.28 8.20
C LEU A 39 7.82 8.79 8.18
N GLN A 40 6.78 9.23 7.46
CA GLN A 40 6.30 10.60 7.45
C GLN A 40 5.22 10.88 8.51
N GLY A 41 4.84 9.87 9.30
CA GLY A 41 3.84 9.98 10.37
C GLY A 41 2.40 9.77 9.91
N TYR A 42 2.16 9.21 8.71
CA TYR A 42 0.84 8.69 8.35
C TYR A 42 0.62 7.35 9.02
N ASP A 43 -0.62 7.05 9.37
CA ASP A 43 -1.03 5.80 9.99
C ASP A 43 -2.39 5.37 9.43
N HIS A 44 -2.72 4.09 9.58
CA HIS A 44 -3.95 3.49 9.10
C HIS A 44 -4.73 2.76 10.21
N ILE A 45 -4.46 3.09 11.47
CA ILE A 45 -5.15 2.50 12.64
C ILE A 45 -6.59 3.04 12.78
N ASP A 46 -6.78 4.36 12.67
CA ASP A 46 -8.12 4.98 12.68
C ASP A 46 -8.66 5.12 11.25
N PRO A 47 -9.96 4.87 11.00
CA PRO A 47 -10.54 4.97 9.66
C PRO A 47 -10.31 6.32 8.96
N ALA A 48 -10.33 7.44 9.69
CA ALA A 48 -10.14 8.75 9.09
C ALA A 48 -8.68 8.94 8.64
N ASP A 49 -7.72 8.44 9.41
CA ASP A 49 -6.30 8.50 9.07
C ASP A 49 -5.96 7.52 7.94
N ALA A 50 -6.57 6.33 7.95
CA ALA A 50 -6.49 5.36 6.86
C ALA A 50 -6.94 5.97 5.54
N ASP A 51 -8.13 6.59 5.48
CA ASP A 51 -8.64 7.25 4.27
C ASP A 51 -7.65 8.29 3.71
N ILE A 52 -6.98 9.05 4.59
CA ILE A 52 -5.97 10.04 4.20
C ILE A 52 -4.72 9.35 3.64
N MET A 53 -4.24 8.30 4.31
CA MET A 53 -3.04 7.55 3.91
C MET A 53 -3.28 6.81 2.58
N GLU A 54 -4.36 6.06 2.46
CA GLU A 54 -4.75 5.31 1.25
C GLU A 54 -4.89 6.24 0.03
N SER A 55 -5.53 7.40 0.23
CA SER A 55 -5.67 8.42 -0.82
C SER A 55 -4.31 8.92 -1.31
N ARG A 56 -3.34 9.10 -0.40
CA ARG A 56 -1.98 9.51 -0.75
C ARG A 56 -1.22 8.41 -1.46
N GLU A 57 -1.32 7.17 -1.00
CA GLU A 57 -0.72 6.01 -1.67
C GLU A 57 -1.20 5.90 -3.11
N ALA A 58 -2.52 5.99 -3.34
CA ALA A 58 -3.12 5.94 -4.66
C ALA A 58 -2.61 7.08 -5.57
N VAL A 59 -2.50 8.30 -5.06
CA VAL A 59 -1.97 9.45 -5.82
C VAL A 59 -0.50 9.25 -6.21
N ILE A 60 0.32 8.71 -5.31
CA ILE A 60 1.74 8.46 -5.56
C ILE A 60 1.91 7.32 -6.58
N LEU A 61 1.26 6.18 -6.38
CA LEU A 61 1.33 5.02 -7.29
C LEU A 61 0.86 5.37 -8.70
N ARG A 62 -0.17 6.21 -8.83
CA ARG A 62 -0.65 6.70 -10.13
C ARG A 62 0.43 7.45 -10.92
N ARG A 63 1.35 8.17 -10.26
CA ARG A 63 2.49 8.85 -10.93
C ARG A 63 3.45 7.85 -11.57
N PHE A 64 3.52 6.63 -11.05
CA PHE A 64 4.28 5.52 -11.61
C PHE A 64 3.47 4.64 -12.58
N ARG A 65 2.24 5.07 -12.95
CA ARG A 65 1.29 4.31 -13.78
C ARG A 65 0.87 2.97 -13.15
N ILE A 66 0.94 2.88 -11.82
CA ILE A 66 0.46 1.73 -11.06
C ILE A 66 -1.00 1.98 -10.66
N PRO A 67 -1.93 1.03 -10.89
CA PRO A 67 -3.32 1.17 -10.48
C PRO A 67 -3.47 1.34 -8.96
N ASN A 68 -4.59 1.92 -8.54
CA ASN A 68 -4.91 2.05 -7.12
C ASN A 68 -5.07 0.64 -6.49
N PRO A 69 -4.27 0.28 -5.46
CA PRO A 69 -4.29 -1.05 -4.85
C PRO A 69 -5.56 -1.36 -4.05
N TYR A 70 -6.32 -0.32 -3.66
CA TYR A 70 -7.56 -0.39 -2.88
C TYR A 70 -8.81 -0.62 -3.74
N LEU A 71 -8.68 -0.56 -5.07
CA LEU A 71 -9.76 -0.84 -6.02
C LEU A 71 -9.81 -2.35 -6.32
N SER A 72 -10.01 -3.16 -5.29
CA SER A 72 -10.42 -4.56 -5.42
C SER A 72 -11.93 -4.62 -5.20
N PHE A 73 -12.65 -5.48 -5.93
CA PHE A 73 -14.09 -5.68 -5.71
C PHE A 73 -14.34 -5.98 -4.23
N PRO A 74 -15.40 -5.42 -3.62
CA PRO A 74 -15.67 -5.61 -2.20
C PRO A 74 -15.73 -7.11 -1.91
N ASP A 75 -15.00 -7.55 -0.89
CA ASP A 75 -15.22 -8.88 -0.33
C ASP A 75 -16.59 -8.92 0.37
N GLU A 76 -17.07 -10.12 0.66
CA GLU A 76 -18.36 -10.38 1.29
C GLU A 76 -18.55 -9.72 2.66
N ASN A 77 -17.49 -9.15 3.24
CA ASN A 77 -17.48 -8.49 4.55
C ASN A 77 -17.31 -6.97 4.46
N GLY A 78 -17.19 -6.40 3.25
CA GLY A 78 -17.06 -4.95 3.05
C GLY A 78 -15.76 -4.37 3.57
N VAL A 79 -14.75 -5.21 3.84
CA VAL A 79 -13.43 -4.76 4.30
C VAL A 79 -12.60 -4.48 3.05
N ARG A 80 -12.25 -3.22 2.86
CA ARG A 80 -11.26 -2.82 1.85
C ARG A 80 -9.91 -3.35 2.35
N GLN A 81 -9.17 -4.07 1.49
CA GLN A 81 -7.80 -4.49 1.80
C GLN A 81 -6.89 -3.29 2.03
#